data_AF-A0A8H8CDQ9-F1
#
_entry.id   AF-A0A8H8CDQ9-F1
#
_cell.length_a   1.000
_cell.length_b   1.000
_cell.length_c   1.000
_cell.angle_alpha   90.00
_cell.angle_beta   90.00
_cell.angle_gamma   90.00
#
_symmetry.space_group_name_H-M   'P 1'
#
loop_
_entity.id
_entity.type
_entity.pdbx_description
1 polymer ?
#
loop_
_entity_poly.entity_id
_entity_poly.type
_entity_poly.pdbx_seq_one_letter_code
_entity_poly.pdbx_strand_id
1 'polypeptide(L)'
;MERRNDLTCADPSLADVYVAGYSPANSAHTVSPRWVLALQRSGLGADWEIQGDLFLAWQTEQEFTVPFYRLFNPTTTDWITMISTDGSPPVVSGFEDATVIGFAYSTQVCGSVPLLGASLPSKGDHWYTTDVREHNFFLENGWVDAGIAAFVLPLNEPAQDQQDSWAAIDTLGPRIIQFNVVRDSESRGNDTGVCELCQVLPPLWYANGTYPYLQGSLPHHDGATLTVDQLKPMPVEVSPRLL
;
A
#
# COMPACT_ATOMS: atom_id res chain seq x y z
N MET A 1 -34.33 -3.02 20.93
CA MET A 1 -33.88 -3.38 19.56
C MET A 1 -32.71 -2.46 19.26
N GLU A 2 -31.52 -2.91 19.61
CA GLU A 2 -30.28 -2.15 19.43
C GLU A 2 -29.93 -2.21 17.94
N ARG A 3 -29.73 -1.05 17.30
CA ARG A 3 -29.32 -0.99 15.89
C ARG A 3 -27.92 -1.58 15.82
N ARG A 4 -27.78 -2.74 15.17
CA ARG A 4 -26.48 -3.21 14.66
C ARG A 4 -25.93 -2.13 13.74
N ASN A 5 -24.83 -1.52 14.15
CA ASN A 5 -23.98 -0.72 13.29
C ASN A 5 -22.91 -1.69 12.76
N ASP A 6 -23.33 -2.69 11.98
CA ASP A 6 -22.40 -3.67 11.39
C ASP A 6 -21.69 -2.98 10.22
N LEU A 7 -20.36 -2.92 10.30
CA LEU A 7 -19.48 -2.44 9.24
C LEU A 7 -19.77 -3.21 7.94
N THR A 8 -20.23 -2.52 6.90
CA THR A 8 -20.58 -3.08 5.57
C THR A 8 -19.35 -3.20 4.66
N CYS A 9 -18.21 -3.57 5.20
CA CYS A 9 -16.93 -3.59 4.48
C CYS A 9 -16.29 -4.97 4.57
N ALA A 10 -15.67 -5.41 3.48
CA ALA A 10 -14.76 -6.55 3.50
C ALA A 10 -13.62 -6.31 4.51
N ASP A 11 -13.23 -7.35 5.22
CA ASP A 11 -12.24 -7.28 6.30
C ASP A 11 -10.84 -6.96 5.74
N PRO A 12 -10.28 -5.77 5.99
CA PRO A 12 -8.97 -5.40 5.45
C PRO A 12 -7.83 -6.25 6.02
N SER A 13 -8.01 -6.90 7.18
CA SER A 13 -6.99 -7.78 7.77
C SER A 13 -6.77 -9.08 6.99
N LEU A 14 -7.70 -9.43 6.08
CA LEU A 14 -7.61 -10.58 5.18
C LEU A 14 -7.07 -10.21 3.79
N ALA A 15 -6.70 -8.94 3.57
CA ALA A 15 -6.15 -8.49 2.30
C ALA A 15 -4.65 -8.82 2.20
N ASP A 16 -4.22 -9.15 0.99
CA ASP A 16 -2.85 -9.47 0.64
C ASP A 16 -2.23 -8.34 -0.20
N VAL A 17 -0.91 -8.25 -0.16
CA VAL A 17 -0.14 -7.30 -0.98
C VAL A 17 -0.04 -7.77 -2.43
N TYR A 18 -0.46 -6.91 -3.34
CA TYR A 18 -0.28 -7.06 -4.78
C TYR A 18 0.89 -6.19 -5.23
N VAL A 19 1.68 -6.76 -6.13
CA VAL A 19 2.89 -6.15 -6.68
C VAL A 19 2.82 -6.14 -8.19
N ALA A 20 3.63 -5.28 -8.82
CA ALA A 20 3.90 -5.39 -10.25
C ALA A 20 4.91 -6.51 -10.52
N GLY A 21 4.73 -7.21 -11.65
CA GLY A 21 5.73 -8.07 -12.26
C GLY A 21 6.01 -7.60 -13.68
N TYR A 22 7.27 -7.29 -13.99
CA TYR A 22 7.71 -6.95 -15.34
C TYR A 22 8.31 -8.16 -16.02
N SER A 23 7.94 -8.44 -17.27
CA SER A 23 8.58 -9.46 -18.11
C SER A 23 9.55 -8.79 -19.09
N PRO A 24 10.88 -8.92 -18.90
CA PRO A 24 11.85 -8.41 -19.87
C PRO A 24 11.70 -9.00 -21.27
N ALA A 25 11.30 -10.28 -21.39
CA ALA A 25 11.11 -10.94 -22.68
C ALA A 25 9.93 -10.35 -23.47
N ASN A 26 8.85 -9.98 -22.77
CA ASN A 26 7.62 -9.47 -23.39
C ASN A 26 7.53 -7.94 -23.37
N SER A 27 8.38 -7.27 -22.57
CA SER A 27 8.27 -5.83 -22.30
C SER A 27 6.87 -5.43 -21.81
N ALA A 28 6.30 -6.24 -20.91
CA ALA A 28 4.93 -6.08 -20.40
C ALA A 28 4.86 -6.28 -18.89
N HIS A 29 3.96 -5.55 -18.24
CA HIS A 29 3.68 -5.62 -16.81
C HIS A 29 2.39 -6.39 -16.52
N THR A 30 2.37 -7.05 -15.36
CA THR A 30 1.17 -7.63 -14.75
C THR A 30 1.09 -7.18 -13.30
N VAL A 31 -0.11 -7.24 -12.70
CA VAL A 31 -0.28 -7.19 -11.24
C VAL A 31 -0.78 -8.52 -10.72
N SER A 32 -0.29 -8.93 -9.54
CA SER A 32 -0.65 -10.18 -8.89
C SER A 32 -0.11 -10.18 -7.45
N PRO A 33 -0.61 -11.05 -6.56
CA PRO A 33 0.03 -11.26 -5.27
C PRO A 33 1.50 -11.67 -5.42
N ARG A 34 2.38 -11.14 -4.56
CA ARG A 34 3.84 -11.34 -4.63
C ARG A 34 4.25 -12.82 -4.70
N TRP A 35 3.65 -13.67 -3.86
CA TRP A 35 3.92 -15.11 -3.83
C TRP A 35 3.55 -15.85 -5.12
N VAL A 36 2.55 -15.39 -5.88
CA VAL A 36 2.13 -15.99 -7.15
C VAL A 36 3.18 -15.74 -8.22
N LEU A 37 3.64 -14.48 -8.34
CA LEU A 37 4.72 -14.15 -9.28
C LEU A 37 6.03 -14.85 -8.92
N ALA A 38 6.34 -14.95 -7.62
CA ALA A 38 7.53 -15.67 -7.15
C ALA A 38 7.50 -17.17 -7.50
N LEU A 39 6.34 -17.82 -7.38
CA LEU A 39 6.14 -19.21 -7.77
C LEU A 39 6.25 -19.39 -9.29
N GLN A 40 5.61 -18.50 -10.06
CA GLN A 40 5.68 -18.52 -11.52
C GLN A 40 7.11 -18.37 -12.03
N ARG A 41 7.88 -17.46 -11.42
CA ARG A 41 9.31 -17.26 -11.71
C ARG A 41 10.16 -18.49 -11.36
N SER A 42 9.95 -19.06 -10.18
CA SER A 42 10.82 -20.12 -9.65
C SER A 42 10.56 -21.51 -10.25
N GLY A 43 9.36 -21.75 -10.80
CA GLY A 43 8.96 -23.11 -11.18
C GLY A 43 8.13 -23.26 -12.45
N LEU A 44 7.65 -22.17 -13.06
CA LEU A 44 6.72 -22.23 -14.20
C LEU A 44 7.25 -21.51 -15.46
N GLY A 45 8.52 -21.11 -15.46
CA GLY A 45 9.19 -20.55 -16.63
C GLY A 45 8.88 -19.08 -16.93
N ALA A 46 8.19 -18.37 -16.02
CA ALA A 46 8.01 -16.93 -16.16
C ALA A 46 9.30 -16.16 -15.82
N ASP A 47 9.52 -15.01 -16.44
CA ASP A 47 10.71 -14.17 -16.27
C ASP A 47 10.46 -12.93 -15.40
N TRP A 48 9.38 -12.94 -14.60
CA TRP A 48 8.92 -11.80 -13.80
C TRP A 48 10.01 -11.16 -12.94
N GLU A 49 10.39 -9.93 -13.25
CA GLU A 49 11.04 -9.01 -12.32
C GLU A 49 9.99 -8.43 -11.39
N ILE A 50 9.96 -8.92 -10.15
CA ILE A 50 9.03 -8.45 -9.13
C ILE A 50 9.44 -7.03 -8.72
N GLN A 51 8.50 -6.10 -8.88
CA GLN A 51 8.64 -4.69 -8.54
C GLN A 51 7.90 -4.37 -7.23
N GLY A 52 7.86 -3.09 -6.86
CA GLY A 52 7.32 -2.64 -5.58
C GLY A 52 5.85 -3.02 -5.33
N ASP A 53 5.46 -2.90 -4.06
CA ASP A 53 4.09 -3.05 -3.61
C ASP A 53 3.21 -1.97 -4.24
N LEU A 54 1.98 -2.31 -4.65
CA LEU A 54 1.05 -1.40 -5.31
C LEU A 54 -0.22 -1.11 -4.51
N PHE A 55 -0.88 -2.17 -4.03
CA PHE A 55 -2.16 -2.10 -3.32
C PHE A 55 -2.43 -3.39 -2.53
N LEU A 56 -3.47 -3.34 -1.71
CA LEU A 56 -4.03 -4.48 -0.99
C LEU A 56 -5.36 -4.91 -1.65
N ALA A 57 -5.55 -6.21 -1.81
CA ALA A 57 -6.82 -6.81 -2.26
C ALA A 57 -6.95 -8.24 -1.72
N TRP A 58 -8.11 -8.87 -1.85
CA TRP A 58 -8.35 -10.18 -1.23
C TRP A 58 -8.02 -11.34 -2.18
N GLN A 59 -7.46 -12.42 -1.64
CA GLN A 59 -7.28 -13.68 -2.39
C GLN A 59 -8.52 -14.58 -2.36
N THR A 60 -9.41 -14.36 -1.42
CA THR A 60 -10.68 -15.07 -1.29
C THR A 60 -11.84 -14.09 -1.34
N GLU A 61 -13.00 -14.57 -1.79
CA GLU A 61 -14.21 -13.77 -1.85
C GLU A 61 -14.57 -13.23 -0.46
N GLN A 62 -14.77 -11.91 -0.38
CA GLN A 62 -15.32 -11.24 0.78
C GLN A 62 -16.69 -10.64 0.45
N GLU A 63 -17.48 -10.35 1.47
CA GLU A 63 -18.74 -9.63 1.28
C GLU A 63 -18.50 -8.31 0.52
N PHE A 64 -19.36 -8.01 -0.47
CA PHE A 64 -19.30 -6.81 -1.30
C PHE A 64 -18.11 -6.69 -2.27
N THR A 65 -17.30 -7.73 -2.39
CA THR A 65 -16.24 -7.80 -3.41
C THR A 65 -16.71 -8.56 -4.65
N VAL A 66 -16.06 -8.29 -5.77
CA VAL A 66 -16.27 -9.00 -7.04
C VAL A 66 -14.95 -9.61 -7.50
N PRO A 67 -14.99 -10.69 -8.31
CA PRO A 67 -13.77 -11.28 -8.83
C PRO A 67 -12.98 -10.27 -9.68
N PHE A 68 -11.68 -10.20 -9.41
CA PHE A 68 -10.72 -9.36 -10.11
C PHE A 68 -9.87 -10.24 -11.02
N TYR A 69 -10.00 -10.02 -12.33
CA TYR A 69 -9.41 -10.85 -13.36
C TYR A 69 -8.13 -10.25 -13.92
N ARG A 70 -7.27 -11.14 -14.40
CA ARG A 70 -6.22 -10.84 -15.37
C ARG A 70 -6.55 -11.54 -16.69
N LEU A 71 -6.29 -10.87 -17.81
CA LEU A 71 -6.45 -11.40 -19.15
C LEU A 71 -5.15 -11.17 -19.93
N PHE A 72 -4.88 -12.04 -20.91
CA PHE A 72 -3.66 -12.01 -21.73
C PHE A 72 -3.99 -11.79 -23.20
N ASN A 73 -3.21 -10.97 -23.89
CA ASN A 73 -3.26 -10.90 -25.35
C ASN A 73 -2.04 -11.61 -25.95
N PRO A 74 -2.20 -12.76 -26.62
CA PRO A 74 -1.07 -13.53 -27.16
C PRO A 74 -0.39 -12.85 -28.35
N THR A 75 -1.05 -11.88 -28.99
CA THR A 75 -0.51 -11.16 -30.14
C THR A 75 0.43 -10.04 -29.72
N THR A 76 0.06 -9.30 -28.67
CA THR A 76 0.84 -8.17 -28.14
C THR A 76 1.64 -8.50 -26.90
N THR A 77 1.45 -9.70 -26.34
CA THR A 77 2.01 -10.18 -25.06
C THR A 77 1.59 -9.35 -23.83
N ASP A 78 0.49 -8.61 -23.99
CA ASP A 78 -0.03 -7.64 -23.03
C ASP A 78 -0.90 -8.31 -21.96
N TRP A 79 -0.86 -7.77 -20.75
CA TRP A 79 -1.69 -8.22 -19.62
C TRP A 79 -2.56 -7.09 -19.13
N ILE A 80 -3.88 -7.31 -19.15
CA ILE A 80 -4.83 -6.37 -18.55
C ILE A 80 -5.45 -6.96 -17.30
N THR A 81 -5.93 -6.08 -16.43
CA THR A 81 -6.74 -6.44 -15.27
C THR A 81 -8.06 -5.69 -15.25
N MET A 82 -9.11 -6.37 -14.80
CA MET A 82 -10.48 -5.86 -14.79
C MET A 82 -11.35 -6.65 -13.82
N ILE A 83 -12.31 -6.00 -13.17
CA ILE A 83 -13.32 -6.65 -12.36
C ILE A 83 -14.46 -7.28 -13.18
N SER A 84 -15.13 -8.28 -12.62
CA SER A 84 -16.44 -8.69 -13.12
C SER A 84 -17.52 -7.68 -12.73
N THR A 85 -18.45 -7.42 -13.65
CA THR A 85 -19.61 -6.53 -13.43
C THR A 85 -20.93 -7.28 -13.26
N ASP A 86 -20.98 -8.54 -13.67
CA ASP A 86 -22.19 -9.38 -13.69
C ASP A 86 -21.96 -10.78 -13.07
N GLY A 87 -20.78 -11.03 -12.48
CA GLY A 87 -20.36 -12.32 -11.94
C GLY A 87 -19.72 -13.25 -12.98
N SER A 88 -19.72 -12.90 -14.26
CA SER A 88 -19.04 -13.65 -15.31
C SER A 88 -17.62 -13.10 -15.57
N PRO A 89 -16.69 -13.92 -16.12
CA PRO A 89 -15.41 -13.41 -16.58
C PRO A 89 -15.58 -12.31 -17.64
N PRO A 90 -14.84 -11.19 -17.56
CA PRO A 90 -14.91 -10.13 -18.56
C PRO A 90 -14.43 -10.63 -19.93
N VAL A 91 -15.03 -10.10 -21.00
CA VAL A 91 -14.67 -10.41 -22.39
C VAL A 91 -14.16 -9.15 -23.06
N VAL A 92 -12.89 -9.15 -23.45
CA VAL A 92 -12.24 -8.03 -24.15
C VAL A 92 -11.65 -8.55 -25.46
N SER A 93 -11.95 -7.88 -26.57
CA SER A 93 -11.49 -8.32 -27.90
C SER A 93 -9.97 -8.45 -27.96
N GLY A 94 -9.49 -9.62 -28.35
CA GLY A 94 -8.04 -9.91 -28.46
C GLY A 94 -7.38 -10.35 -27.16
N PHE A 95 -8.09 -10.31 -26.03
CA PHE A 95 -7.63 -10.84 -24.75
C PHE A 95 -8.34 -12.15 -24.43
N GLU A 96 -7.57 -13.12 -23.95
CA GLU A 96 -7.97 -14.46 -23.57
C GLU A 96 -7.49 -14.77 -22.14
N ASP A 97 -7.66 -16.02 -21.71
CA ASP A 97 -7.17 -16.54 -20.42
C ASP A 97 -7.59 -15.73 -19.18
N ALA A 98 -8.88 -15.34 -19.15
CA ALA A 98 -9.46 -14.65 -18.00
C ALA A 98 -9.33 -15.48 -16.72
N THR A 99 -8.36 -15.09 -15.89
CA THR A 99 -7.98 -15.78 -14.66
C THR A 99 -8.26 -14.88 -13.47
N VAL A 100 -8.95 -15.40 -12.45
CA VAL A 100 -9.14 -14.66 -11.19
C VAL A 100 -7.79 -14.53 -10.49
N ILE A 101 -7.33 -13.30 -10.30
CA ILE A 101 -6.12 -12.97 -9.54
C ILE A 101 -6.42 -12.49 -8.12
N GLY A 102 -7.71 -12.24 -7.82
CA GLY A 102 -8.16 -11.74 -6.53
C GLY A 102 -9.61 -11.34 -6.51
N PHE A 103 -9.97 -10.58 -5.48
CA PHE A 103 -11.27 -9.93 -5.30
C PHE A 103 -11.05 -8.48 -4.87
N ALA A 104 -11.86 -7.58 -5.38
CA ALA A 104 -11.78 -6.14 -5.11
C ALA A 104 -13.18 -5.52 -5.10
N TYR A 105 -13.30 -4.27 -4.65
CA TYR A 105 -14.58 -3.56 -4.73
C TYR A 105 -14.86 -3.10 -6.18
N SER A 106 -16.14 -3.15 -6.56
CA SER A 106 -16.61 -2.65 -7.86
C SER A 106 -16.89 -1.15 -7.87
N THR A 107 -17.04 -0.53 -6.69
CA THR A 107 -17.27 0.91 -6.50
C THR A 107 -16.41 1.44 -5.37
N GLN A 108 -16.19 2.76 -5.34
CA GLN A 108 -15.42 3.40 -4.26
C GLN A 108 -16.19 3.40 -2.94
N VAL A 109 -15.83 2.50 -2.03
CA VAL A 109 -16.46 2.30 -0.71
C VAL A 109 -15.40 1.91 0.31
N CYS A 110 -15.69 2.01 1.61
CA CYS A 110 -14.84 1.43 2.64
C CYS A 110 -13.36 1.89 2.62
N GLY A 111 -13.13 3.17 2.27
CA GLY A 111 -11.77 3.73 2.18
C GLY A 111 -10.97 3.24 0.98
N SER A 112 -11.60 2.53 0.03
CA SER A 112 -10.92 2.10 -1.20
C SER A 112 -10.54 3.27 -2.10
N VAL A 113 -9.49 3.04 -2.88
CA VAL A 113 -8.93 3.98 -3.86
C VAL A 113 -9.00 3.35 -5.25
N PRO A 114 -9.11 4.15 -6.33
CA PRO A 114 -9.12 3.62 -7.68
C PRO A 114 -7.74 3.02 -8.03
N LEU A 115 -7.74 1.83 -8.63
CA LEU A 115 -6.60 1.29 -9.34
C LEU A 115 -6.64 1.80 -10.78
N LEU A 116 -5.84 2.82 -11.07
CA LEU A 116 -5.79 3.52 -12.35
C LEU A 116 -4.92 2.75 -13.34
N GLY A 117 -5.45 2.49 -14.53
CA GLY A 117 -4.75 1.85 -15.62
C GLY A 117 -4.22 2.86 -16.63
N ALA A 118 -2.98 2.68 -17.07
CA ALA A 118 -2.41 3.34 -18.25
C ALA A 118 -1.96 2.28 -19.25
N SER A 119 -2.22 2.48 -20.53
CA SER A 119 -1.88 1.56 -21.61
C SER A 119 -0.83 2.16 -22.55
N LEU A 120 0.13 1.35 -22.99
CA LEU A 120 1.01 1.66 -24.11
C LEU A 120 0.76 0.67 -25.26
N PRO A 121 -0.29 0.89 -26.09
CA PRO A 121 -0.70 -0.08 -27.11
C PRO A 121 0.40 -0.42 -28.12
N SER A 122 1.31 0.53 -28.38
CA SER A 122 2.44 0.32 -29.30
C SER A 122 3.47 -0.70 -28.81
N LYS A 123 3.42 -1.05 -27.51
CA LYS A 123 4.30 -2.05 -26.86
C LYS A 123 3.54 -3.24 -26.31
N GLY A 124 2.21 -3.16 -26.20
CA GLY A 124 1.43 -4.19 -25.54
C GLY A 124 1.75 -4.25 -24.06
N ASP A 125 1.67 -3.10 -23.39
CA ASP A 125 1.97 -2.98 -21.96
C ASP A 125 0.87 -2.18 -21.25
N HIS A 126 0.58 -2.56 -20.01
CA HIS A 126 -0.33 -1.85 -19.11
C HIS A 126 0.31 -1.64 -17.74
N TRP A 127 0.25 -0.40 -17.27
CA TRP A 127 0.66 -0.02 -15.93
C TRP A 127 -0.57 0.20 -15.05
N TYR A 128 -0.47 -0.19 -13.78
CA TYR A 128 -1.52 -0.02 -12.80
C TYR A 128 -0.98 0.64 -11.53
N THR A 129 -1.64 1.70 -11.07
CA THR A 129 -1.21 2.45 -9.89
C THR A 129 -2.38 3.08 -9.13
N THR A 130 -2.18 3.34 -7.85
CA THR A 130 -3.10 4.14 -7.03
C THR A 130 -2.63 5.60 -6.87
N ASP A 131 -1.40 5.95 -7.29
CA ASP A 131 -0.90 7.33 -7.28
C ASP A 131 -1.32 8.04 -8.59
N VAL A 132 -2.24 8.99 -8.45
CA VAL A 132 -2.73 9.84 -9.56
C VAL A 132 -1.59 10.58 -10.26
N ARG A 133 -0.53 10.98 -9.55
CA ARG A 133 0.61 11.68 -10.16
C ARG A 133 1.44 10.75 -11.04
N GLU A 134 1.63 9.51 -10.62
CA GLU A 134 2.30 8.50 -11.44
C GLU A 134 1.48 8.19 -12.69
N HIS A 135 0.17 7.97 -12.54
CA HIS A 135 -0.74 7.76 -13.67
C HIS A 135 -0.69 8.92 -14.67
N ASN A 136 -0.82 10.17 -14.20
CA ASN A 136 -0.74 11.35 -15.05
C ASN A 136 0.62 11.47 -15.75
N PHE A 137 1.72 11.10 -15.08
CA PHE A 137 3.04 11.09 -15.70
C PHE A 137 3.10 10.14 -16.91
N PHE A 138 2.50 8.96 -16.82
CA PHE A 138 2.39 8.05 -17.98
C PHE A 138 1.60 8.69 -19.13
N LEU A 139 0.45 9.30 -18.83
CA LEU A 139 -0.39 9.94 -19.86
C LEU A 139 0.32 11.10 -20.56
N GLU A 140 1.03 11.94 -19.80
CA GLU A 140 1.85 13.03 -20.33
C GLU A 140 3.01 12.53 -21.22
N ASN A 141 3.41 11.26 -21.05
CA ASN A 141 4.48 10.61 -21.80
C ASN A 141 3.96 9.62 -22.87
N GLY A 142 2.72 9.82 -23.34
CA GLY A 142 2.19 9.15 -24.54
C GLY A 142 1.49 7.81 -24.27
N TRP A 143 1.26 7.47 -23.01
CA TRP A 143 0.35 6.38 -22.65
C TRP A 143 -1.10 6.85 -22.76
N VAL A 144 -2.01 5.89 -22.93
CA VAL A 144 -3.46 6.12 -23.03
C VAL A 144 -4.12 5.73 -21.72
N ASP A 145 -5.06 6.54 -21.26
CA ASP A 145 -5.84 6.21 -20.06
C ASP A 145 -6.69 4.96 -20.31
N ALA A 146 -6.48 3.92 -19.50
CA ALA A 146 -7.22 2.67 -19.52
C ALA A 146 -8.35 2.65 -18.47
N GLY A 147 -8.57 3.76 -17.77
CA GLY A 147 -9.63 3.93 -16.78
C GLY A 147 -9.33 3.24 -15.46
N ILE A 148 -10.39 2.98 -14.68
CA ILE A 148 -10.29 2.33 -13.37
C ILE A 148 -10.47 0.83 -13.55
N ALA A 149 -9.46 0.05 -13.19
CA ALA A 149 -9.51 -1.42 -13.26
C ALA A 149 -10.32 -2.05 -12.12
N ALA A 150 -10.20 -1.46 -10.91
CA ALA A 150 -10.84 -1.90 -9.68
C ALA A 150 -10.80 -0.79 -8.62
N PHE A 151 -11.53 -0.97 -7.52
CA PHE A 151 -11.32 -0.19 -6.29
C PHE A 151 -10.66 -1.08 -5.22
N VAL A 152 -9.44 -0.71 -4.83
CA VAL A 152 -8.53 -1.51 -4.01
C VAL A 152 -8.21 -0.80 -2.69
N LEU A 153 -7.68 -1.53 -1.72
CA LEU A 153 -7.22 -0.92 -0.47
C LEU A 153 -5.82 -0.30 -0.67
N PRO A 154 -5.57 0.92 -0.17
CA PRO A 154 -4.24 1.53 -0.25
C PRO A 154 -3.24 0.77 0.65
N LEU A 155 -1.94 0.80 0.31
CA LEU A 155 -0.89 0.18 1.14
C LEU A 155 -0.70 0.86 2.50
N ASN A 156 -1.14 2.11 2.61
CA ASN A 156 -1.14 2.89 3.84
C ASN A 156 -2.61 3.18 4.16
N GLU A 157 -3.07 2.80 5.34
CA GLU A 157 -4.40 3.20 5.84
C GLU A 157 -4.63 4.69 5.55
N PRO A 158 -5.81 5.09 5.03
CA PRO A 158 -6.07 6.47 4.68
C PRO A 158 -5.78 7.36 5.89
N ALA A 159 -5.15 8.51 5.67
CA ALA A 159 -4.68 9.45 6.69
C ALA A 159 -5.72 9.82 7.78
N GLN A 160 -7.00 9.51 7.57
CA GLN A 160 -8.06 9.63 8.55
C GLN A 160 -7.84 8.73 9.79
N ASP A 161 -7.36 7.49 9.63
CA ASP A 161 -7.14 6.57 10.76
C ASP A 161 -5.82 6.86 11.50
N GLN A 162 -4.87 7.53 10.83
CA GLN A 162 -3.69 8.08 11.49
C GLN A 162 -4.04 9.25 12.41
N GLN A 163 -5.03 10.07 12.06
CA GLN A 163 -5.55 11.14 12.92
C GLN A 163 -6.26 10.55 14.15
N ASP A 164 -7.02 9.47 13.96
CA ASP A 164 -7.77 8.78 15.02
C ASP A 164 -6.83 8.02 15.98
N SER A 165 -5.68 7.55 15.50
CA SER A 165 -4.60 6.99 16.33
C SER A 165 -4.00 8.01 17.30
N TRP A 166 -3.86 9.28 16.91
CA TRP A 166 -3.44 10.35 17.84
C TRP A 166 -4.56 10.75 18.81
N ALA A 167 -5.81 10.77 18.36
CA ALA A 167 -6.96 11.05 19.21
C ALA A 167 -7.15 9.96 20.29
N ALA A 168 -6.88 8.69 19.96
CA ALA A 168 -6.88 7.60 20.93
C ALA A 168 -5.80 7.78 22.00
N ILE A 169 -4.61 8.26 21.64
CA ILE A 169 -3.53 8.59 22.60
C ILE A 169 -3.94 9.76 23.51
N ASP A 170 -4.59 10.81 22.98
CA ASP A 170 -5.05 11.97 23.78
C ASP A 170 -6.15 11.58 24.81
N THR A 171 -6.94 10.52 24.57
CA THR A 171 -7.98 10.05 25.52
C THR A 171 -7.44 9.25 26.72
N LEU A 172 -6.17 8.82 26.71
CA LEU A 172 -5.57 8.05 27.81
C LEU A 172 -5.18 8.92 29.03
N GLY A 173 -5.33 10.25 28.94
CA GLY A 173 -4.93 11.20 29.97
C GLY A 173 -3.42 11.21 30.22
N PRO A 174 -2.91 11.95 31.22
CA PRO A 174 -1.48 12.07 31.48
C PRO A 174 -0.95 10.80 32.14
N ARG A 175 -0.80 9.72 31.37
CA ARG A 175 -0.03 8.55 31.80
C ARG A 175 1.41 8.73 31.34
N ILE A 176 2.29 8.88 32.32
CA ILE A 176 3.74 8.87 32.14
C ILE A 176 4.11 7.53 31.49
N ILE A 177 4.60 7.58 30.25
CA ILE A 177 5.22 6.41 29.61
C ILE A 177 6.64 6.32 30.18
N GLN A 178 6.89 5.38 31.10
CA GLN A 178 8.23 5.11 31.61
C GLN A 178 9.00 4.25 30.61
N PHE A 179 10.15 4.74 30.15
CA PHE A 179 11.08 4.00 29.30
C PHE A 179 12.17 3.36 30.17
N ASN A 180 12.41 2.06 30.00
CA ASN A 180 13.61 1.42 30.55
C ASN A 180 14.69 1.42 29.47
N VAL A 181 15.81 2.11 29.73
CA VAL A 181 17.00 2.04 28.86
C VAL A 181 17.82 0.82 29.30
N VAL A 182 17.90 -0.20 28.45
CA VAL A 182 18.85 -1.32 28.65
C VAL A 182 20.21 -0.89 28.08
N ARG A 183 21.27 -0.95 28.90
CA ARG A 183 22.64 -0.70 28.43
C ARG A 183 23.20 -1.99 27.83
N ASP A 184 23.57 -1.98 26.56
CA ASP A 184 24.44 -3.03 26.00
C ASP A 184 25.88 -2.75 26.42
N SER A 185 26.49 -3.70 27.15
CA SER A 185 27.79 -3.54 27.79
C SER A 185 29.00 -3.57 26.83
N GLU A 186 28.82 -3.52 25.52
CA GLU A 186 29.89 -3.75 24.55
C GLU A 186 30.21 -2.60 23.57
N SER A 187 29.56 -1.44 23.67
CA SER A 187 29.97 -0.25 22.88
C SER A 187 30.48 0.89 23.77
N ARG A 188 31.81 1.07 23.80
CA ARG A 188 32.41 2.32 24.29
C ARG A 188 32.27 3.38 23.19
N GLY A 189 31.19 4.16 23.26
CA GLY A 189 31.00 5.37 22.47
C GLY A 189 29.80 5.30 21.53
N ASN A 190 28.80 6.13 21.81
CA ASN A 190 27.43 6.19 21.25
C ASN A 190 26.48 5.10 21.74
N ASP A 191 25.82 5.40 22.86
CA ASP A 191 24.63 4.69 23.35
C ASP A 191 23.53 4.77 22.28
N THR A 192 23.36 3.70 21.50
CA THR A 192 22.18 3.51 20.65
C THR A 192 21.17 2.69 21.43
N GLY A 193 20.39 3.36 22.30
CA GLY A 193 19.28 2.72 22.98
C GLY A 193 18.22 2.29 21.96
N VAL A 194 18.00 0.99 21.81
CA VAL A 194 16.89 0.47 21.01
C VAL A 194 15.62 0.61 21.85
N CYS A 195 14.67 1.44 21.41
CA CYS A 195 13.39 1.58 22.08
C CYS A 195 12.55 0.32 21.84
N GLU A 196 12.37 -0.50 22.87
CA GLU A 196 11.59 -1.75 22.79
C GLU A 196 10.09 -1.50 22.53
N LEU A 197 9.61 -0.26 22.70
CA LEU A 197 8.24 0.17 22.40
C LEU A 197 8.09 0.90 21.05
N CYS A 198 9.15 1.09 20.26
CA CYS A 198 8.98 1.57 18.88
C CYS A 198 8.28 0.56 17.95
N GLN A 199 8.01 -0.66 18.42
CA GLN A 199 7.19 -1.63 17.70
C GLN A 199 5.69 -1.27 17.63
N VAL A 200 5.26 -0.21 18.34
CA VAL A 200 3.88 0.29 18.29
C VAL A 200 3.74 1.49 17.34
N LEU A 201 4.83 1.95 16.71
CA LEU A 201 4.79 3.00 15.69
C LEU A 201 4.75 2.37 14.30
N PRO A 202 3.96 2.89 13.36
CA PRO A 202 3.82 2.30 12.04
C PRO A 202 5.17 2.23 11.31
N PRO A 203 5.40 1.23 10.43
CA PRO A 203 6.71 0.96 9.83
C PRO A 203 7.26 2.06 8.90
N LEU A 204 6.47 3.09 8.56
CA LEU A 204 6.87 4.19 7.67
C LEU A 204 7.97 5.10 8.25
N TRP A 205 8.32 4.97 9.53
CA TRP A 205 9.37 5.78 10.17
C TRP A 205 10.79 5.22 9.93
N TYR A 206 10.92 4.04 9.32
CA TYR A 206 12.22 3.40 9.03
C TYR A 206 12.74 3.66 7.61
N ALA A 207 11.95 4.30 6.75
CA ALA A 207 12.17 4.25 5.30
C ALA A 207 13.27 5.17 4.73
N ASN A 208 13.99 5.98 5.53
CA ASN A 208 14.99 6.90 4.96
C ASN A 208 16.32 7.04 5.72
N GLY A 209 16.62 6.17 6.70
CA GLY A 209 17.91 6.22 7.41
C GLY A 209 18.19 7.51 8.21
N THR A 210 17.26 8.46 8.20
CA THR A 210 17.25 9.62 9.10
C THR A 210 16.34 9.28 10.27
N TYR A 211 16.94 8.92 11.40
CA TYR A 211 16.25 8.99 12.68
C TYR A 211 15.65 10.41 12.82
N PRO A 212 14.41 10.57 13.32
CA PRO A 212 13.93 11.89 13.69
C PRO A 212 14.97 12.46 14.67
N TYR A 213 15.64 13.51 14.23
CA TYR A 213 16.58 14.24 15.07
C TYR A 213 15.74 14.77 16.24
N LEU A 214 15.77 14.09 17.37
CA LEU A 214 15.40 14.65 18.65
C LEU A 214 16.37 15.80 18.87
N GLN A 215 16.03 17.01 18.41
CA GLN A 215 16.74 18.21 18.81
C GLN A 215 16.36 18.53 20.26
N GLY A 216 17.06 17.86 21.16
CA GLY A 216 17.05 18.10 22.58
C GLY A 216 18.22 17.32 23.16
N SER A 217 19.24 18.02 23.64
CA SER A 217 20.30 17.43 24.45
C SER A 217 19.66 16.65 25.60
N LEU A 218 19.69 15.31 25.54
CA LEU A 218 19.24 14.46 26.63
C LEU A 218 20.10 14.77 27.88
N PRO A 219 19.50 15.08 29.04
CA PRO A 219 20.25 15.16 30.27
C PRO A 219 20.86 13.78 30.57
N HIS A 220 22.14 13.78 30.88
CA HIS A 220 23.01 12.61 31.05
C HIS A 220 22.73 11.77 32.31
N HIS A 221 21.47 11.58 32.70
CA HIS A 221 21.13 10.81 33.91
C HIS A 221 19.93 9.90 33.68
N ASP A 222 20.08 8.65 34.12
CA ASP A 222 19.09 7.59 34.06
C ASP A 222 17.70 8.09 34.52
N GLY A 223 16.65 7.85 33.71
CA GLY A 223 15.26 8.19 34.04
C GLY A 223 14.65 9.39 33.32
N ALA A 224 14.96 9.61 32.03
CA ALA A 224 14.29 10.64 31.24
C ALA A 224 12.80 10.32 31.02
N THR A 225 11.92 11.27 31.37
CA THR A 225 10.48 11.20 31.12
C THR A 225 10.15 12.15 29.98
N LEU A 226 9.66 11.63 28.84
CA LEU A 226 9.19 12.45 27.72
C LEU A 226 7.67 12.67 27.83
N THR A 227 7.20 13.88 27.53
CA THR A 227 5.76 14.14 27.42
C THR A 227 5.27 13.84 25.99
N VAL A 228 4.00 13.48 25.84
CA VAL A 228 3.39 13.18 24.52
C VAL A 228 3.59 14.32 23.52
N ASP A 229 3.57 15.57 23.99
CA ASP A 229 3.80 16.74 23.15
C ASP A 229 5.22 16.83 22.56
N GLN A 230 6.21 16.16 23.16
CA GLN A 230 7.57 16.07 22.61
C GLN A 230 7.72 14.99 21.52
N LEU A 231 6.68 14.16 21.33
CA LEU A 231 6.63 13.09 20.33
C LEU A 231 5.74 13.44 19.12
N LYS A 232 4.94 14.51 19.21
CA LYS A 232 4.11 14.98 18.09
C LYS A 232 5.03 15.53 16.99
N PRO A 233 4.86 15.13 15.70
CA PRO A 233 5.57 15.79 14.62
C PRO A 233 5.18 17.27 14.59
N MET A 234 6.15 18.16 14.37
CA MET A 234 5.82 19.58 14.18
C MET A 234 4.91 19.70 12.95
N PRO A 235 3.84 20.52 13.02
CA PRO A 235 3.02 20.77 11.85
C PRO A 235 3.91 21.30 10.74
N VAL A 236 3.85 20.67 9.57
CA VAL A 236 4.43 21.24 8.34
C VAL A 236 3.65 22.53 8.09
N GLU A 237 4.27 23.68 8.37
CA GLU A 237 3.71 24.96 7.97
C GLU A 237 3.60 24.96 6.44
N VAL A 238 2.38 24.77 5.94
CA VAL A 238 2.07 25.05 4.55
C VAL A 238 2.14 26.56 4.40
N SER A 239 3.29 27.05 3.93
CA SER A 239 3.49 28.47 3.66
C SER A 239 2.37 28.99 2.74
N PRO A 240 1.63 30.04 3.13
CA PRO A 240 0.56 30.57 2.31
C PRO A 240 1.16 31.30 1.09
N ARG A 241 0.87 30.74 -0.10
CA ARG A 241 0.87 31.32 -1.46
C ARG A 241 1.59 32.67 -1.67
N LEU A 242 2.45 32.70 -2.68
CA LEU A 242 2.57 33.88 -3.55
C LEU A 242 1.87 33.57 -4.88
N LEU A 243 0.87 34.41 -5.19
CA LEU A 243 0.30 34.61 -6.52
C LEU A 243 1.35 35.19 -7.47
#